data_AF-A0A955DYR8-F1
#
_entry.id   AF-A0A955DYR8-F1
#
_cell.length_a   1.000
_cell.length_b   1.000
_cell.length_c   1.000
_cell.angle_alpha   90.00
_cell.angle_beta   90.00
_cell.angle_gamma   90.00
#
_symmetry.space_group_name_H-M   'P 1'
#
loop_
_entity.id
_entity.type
_entity.pdbx_description
1 polymer ?
#
loop_
_entity_poly.entity_id
_entity_poly.type
_entity_poly.pdbx_seq_one_letter_code
_entity_poly.pdbx_strand_id
1 'polypeptide(L)'
;VDTYIMPPIANATTLSFGLDVGGTVLDVDHPDLQDVRSVLEVLPFSGGEALSLPAQGNVDGEVTAIVTQHAQDAIEDGHEVAFQTDGAKYQYRCFLESWLEGVPVVPSPAGEWDDCP
;
A
#
# COMPACT_ATOMS: atom_id res chain seq x y z
N VAL A 1 -9.94 4.58 10.17
CA VAL A 1 -9.61 3.17 9.93
C VAL A 1 -10.72 2.54 9.13
N ASP A 2 -10.38 1.73 8.13
CA ASP A 2 -11.37 0.93 7.40
C ASP A 2 -12.11 -0.03 8.34
N THR A 3 -13.40 0.18 8.55
CA THR A 3 -14.20 -0.69 9.43
C THR A 3 -14.77 -1.92 8.72
N TYR A 4 -14.62 -2.02 7.40
CA TYR A 4 -15.10 -3.13 6.58
C TYR A 4 -14.00 -4.15 6.26
N ILE A 5 -12.82 -3.69 5.81
CA ILE A 5 -11.63 -4.53 5.53
C ILE A 5 -10.54 -4.26 6.58
N MET A 6 -10.82 -4.64 7.83
CA MET A 6 -9.86 -4.51 8.96
C MET A 6 -8.55 -5.28 8.71
N PRO A 7 -7.45 -4.96 9.42
CA PRO A 7 -6.14 -5.59 9.20
C PRO A 7 -6.12 -7.11 9.15
N PRO A 8 -6.88 -7.89 9.95
CA PRO A 8 -6.90 -9.34 9.80
C PRO A 8 -7.34 -9.84 8.41
N ILE A 9 -8.24 -9.11 7.73
CA ILE A 9 -8.71 -9.42 6.38
C ILE A 9 -7.68 -8.94 5.34
N ALA A 10 -7.20 -7.70 5.47
CA ALA A 10 -6.21 -7.14 4.56
C ALA A 10 -4.89 -7.92 4.60
N ASN A 11 -4.39 -8.24 5.80
CA ASN A 11 -3.16 -9.01 6.01
C ASN A 11 -3.24 -10.41 5.39
N ALA A 12 -4.39 -11.08 5.49
CA ALA A 12 -4.56 -12.39 4.84
C ALA A 12 -4.35 -12.30 3.32
N THR A 13 -4.85 -11.24 2.69
CA THR A 13 -4.64 -10.98 1.26
C THR A 13 -3.18 -10.65 0.95
N THR A 14 -2.56 -9.74 1.73
CA THR A 14 -1.14 -9.37 1.61
C THR A 14 -0.23 -10.59 1.64
N LEU A 15 -0.41 -11.48 2.63
CA LEU A 15 0.40 -12.68 2.77
C LEU A 15 0.15 -13.69 1.66
N SER A 16 -1.12 -13.89 1.27
CA SER A 16 -1.49 -14.86 0.24
C SER A 16 -0.93 -14.50 -1.14
N PHE A 17 -0.78 -13.20 -1.41
CA PHE A 17 -0.20 -12.70 -2.65
C PHE A 17 1.32 -12.48 -2.57
N GLY A 18 1.94 -12.68 -1.40
CA GLY A 18 3.38 -12.49 -1.21
C GLY A 18 3.81 -11.05 -1.44
N LEU A 19 3.00 -10.09 -1.01
CA LEU A 19 3.30 -8.66 -1.19
C LEU A 19 4.27 -8.17 -0.11
N ASP A 20 5.14 -7.24 -0.50
CA ASP A 20 5.86 -6.38 0.44
C ASP A 20 5.01 -5.18 0.85
N VAL A 21 5.29 -4.57 2.01
CA VAL A 21 4.66 -3.29 2.39
C VAL A 21 5.53 -2.11 1.97
N GLY A 22 4.94 -1.14 1.27
CA GLY A 22 5.64 0.05 0.80
C GLY A 22 5.30 1.30 1.60
N GLY A 23 6.32 2.04 2.02
CA GLY A 23 6.17 3.37 2.61
C GLY A 23 5.85 3.33 4.10
N THR A 24 5.11 4.35 4.58
CA THR A 24 4.74 4.45 5.99
C THR A 24 3.67 3.41 6.33
N VAL A 25 3.95 2.56 7.31
CA VAL A 25 2.97 1.62 7.86
C VAL A 25 2.16 2.32 8.95
N LEU A 26 0.86 2.45 8.70
CA LEU A 26 -0.08 3.22 9.52
C LEU A 26 -0.77 2.38 10.60
N ASP A 27 -0.82 1.06 10.44
CA ASP A 27 -1.51 0.17 11.38
C ASP A 27 -0.73 -0.13 12.68
N VAL A 28 0.56 0.23 12.75
CA VAL A 28 1.43 -0.01 13.91
C VAL A 28 0.98 0.82 15.12
N ASP A 29 0.75 2.12 14.91
CA ASP A 29 0.55 3.09 16.00
C ASP A 29 -0.88 3.66 16.02
N HIS A 30 -1.80 3.13 15.21
CA HIS A 30 -3.17 3.65 15.17
C HIS A 30 -3.94 3.23 16.44
N PRO A 31 -4.55 4.16 17.20
CA PRO A 31 -5.21 3.86 18.47
C PRO A 31 -6.34 2.82 18.34
N ASP A 32 -7.08 2.87 17.23
CA ASP A 32 -8.18 1.93 16.97
C ASP A 32 -7.72 0.54 16.48
N LEU A 33 -6.41 0.32 16.28
CA LEU A 33 -5.85 -0.94 15.75
C LEU A 33 -4.95 -1.69 16.74
N GLN A 34 -4.89 -1.26 18.00
CA GLN A 34 -3.98 -1.82 19.01
C GLN A 34 -4.28 -3.29 19.38
N ASP A 35 -5.51 -3.77 19.12
CA ASP A 35 -5.94 -5.14 19.39
C ASP A 35 -5.77 -6.11 18.20
N VAL A 36 -5.23 -5.62 17.08
CA VAL A 36 -4.94 -6.44 15.89
C VAL A 36 -3.45 -6.39 15.55
N ARG A 37 -2.96 -7.41 14.84
CA ARG A 37 -1.56 -7.41 14.40
C ARG A 37 -1.37 -6.45 13.24
N SER A 38 -0.30 -5.66 13.32
CA SER A 38 0.19 -4.86 12.20
C SER A 38 0.65 -5.77 11.05
N VAL A 39 0.61 -5.26 9.83
CA VAL A 39 1.22 -5.92 8.66
C VAL A 39 2.70 -6.24 8.89
N LEU A 40 3.46 -5.39 9.60
CA LEU A 40 4.88 -5.63 9.90
C LEU A 40 5.12 -6.89 10.74
N GLU A 41 4.17 -7.25 11.61
CA GLU A 41 4.30 -8.42 12.48
C GLU A 41 4.02 -9.72 11.74
N VAL A 42 3.34 -9.67 10.59
CA VAL A 42 2.86 -10.87 9.88
C VAL A 42 3.58 -11.11 8.56
N LEU A 43 4.15 -10.09 7.92
CA LEU A 43 4.96 -10.22 6.69
C LEU A 43 6.05 -11.32 6.73
N PRO A 44 6.76 -11.54 7.87
CA PRO A 44 7.75 -12.62 7.94
C PRO A 44 7.20 -14.03 7.67
N PHE A 45 5.88 -14.24 7.79
CA PHE A 45 5.25 -15.52 7.48
C PHE A 45 5.16 -15.83 5.98
N SER A 46 5.18 -14.81 5.12
CA SER A 46 5.23 -14.96 3.65
C SER A 46 6.60 -14.63 3.07
N GLY A 47 7.57 -14.25 3.90
CA GLY A 47 8.88 -13.77 3.46
C GLY A 47 8.87 -12.35 2.91
N GLY A 48 7.79 -11.59 3.13
CA GLY A 48 7.70 -10.19 2.72
C GLY A 48 8.44 -9.27 3.69
N GLU A 49 8.71 -8.05 3.24
CA GLU A 49 9.43 -7.02 3.98
C GLU A 49 8.83 -5.62 3.81
N ALA A 50 9.40 -4.66 4.53
CA ALA A 50 9.05 -3.24 4.40
C ALA A 50 10.03 -2.54 3.46
N LEU A 51 9.49 -1.87 2.44
CA LEU A 51 10.25 -1.16 1.42
C LEU A 51 10.05 0.35 1.55
N SER A 52 11.13 1.10 1.31
CA SER A 52 11.03 2.55 1.11
C SER A 52 10.47 2.83 -0.28
N LEU A 53 9.58 3.82 -0.40
CA LEU A 53 9.09 4.30 -1.70
C LEU A 53 9.95 5.49 -2.20
N PRO A 54 10.12 5.66 -3.53
CA PRO A 54 9.56 4.85 -4.61
C PRO A 54 10.22 3.47 -4.73
N ALA A 55 9.44 2.45 -5.13
CA ALA A 55 9.92 1.08 -5.30
C ALA A 55 9.33 0.41 -6.56
N GLN A 56 10.09 -0.51 -7.15
CA GLN A 56 9.69 -1.30 -8.32
C GLN A 56 10.45 -2.63 -8.35
N GLY A 57 9.92 -3.63 -9.05
CA GLY A 57 10.65 -4.87 -9.36
C GLY A 57 11.09 -5.66 -8.14
N ASN A 58 10.38 -5.55 -7.01
CA ASN A 58 10.73 -6.24 -5.76
C ASN A 58 10.64 -7.77 -5.88
N VAL A 59 9.98 -8.28 -6.92
CA VAL A 59 9.96 -9.70 -7.26
C VAL A 59 10.79 -9.93 -8.52
N ASP A 60 11.95 -10.58 -8.34
CA ASP A 60 12.91 -10.98 -9.37
C ASP A 60 13.39 -9.85 -10.31
N GLY A 61 13.17 -8.58 -9.95
CA GLY A 61 13.48 -7.41 -10.79
C GLY A 61 12.47 -7.14 -11.91
N GLU A 62 11.44 -7.98 -12.06
CA GLU A 62 10.50 -7.94 -13.19
C GLU A 62 9.07 -7.60 -12.76
N VAL A 63 8.70 -7.90 -11.51
CA VAL A 63 7.34 -7.70 -10.99
C VAL A 63 7.39 -6.78 -9.78
N THR A 64 6.46 -5.83 -9.74
CA THR A 64 6.23 -4.97 -8.57
C THR A 64 5.00 -5.49 -7.82
N ALA A 65 5.21 -6.01 -6.62
CA ALA A 65 4.21 -6.62 -5.76
C ALA A 65 4.25 -5.96 -4.37
N ILE A 66 3.54 -4.83 -4.24
CA ILE A 66 3.60 -3.97 -3.05
C ILE A 66 2.18 -3.61 -2.61
N VAL A 67 1.92 -3.68 -1.31
CA VAL A 67 0.76 -3.07 -0.65
C VAL A 67 1.16 -1.75 0.00
N THR A 68 0.36 -0.70 -0.17
CA THR A 68 0.53 0.59 0.52
C THR A 68 -0.63 0.82 1.49
N GLN A 69 -0.40 1.66 2.49
CA GLN A 69 -1.44 2.09 3.43
C GLN A 69 -1.66 3.59 3.30
N HIS A 70 -2.93 3.99 3.33
CA HIS A 70 -3.34 5.39 3.28
C HIS A 70 -4.25 5.71 4.46
N ALA A 71 -4.07 6.90 5.03
CA ALA A 71 -5.03 7.42 5.99
C ALA A 71 -6.32 7.76 5.25
N GLN A 72 -7.46 7.42 5.84
CA GLN A 72 -8.75 7.88 5.34
C GLN A 72 -8.91 9.40 5.54
N ASP A 73 -9.87 9.98 4.83
CA ASP A 73 -10.38 11.31 5.10
C ASP A 73 -11.70 11.25 5.89
N ALA A 74 -12.45 12.36 5.90
CA ALA A 74 -13.72 12.49 6.61
C ALA A 74 -14.96 12.21 5.73
N ILE A 75 -14.78 11.73 4.50
CA ILE A 75 -15.87 11.57 3.52
C ILE A 75 -16.48 10.17 3.63
N GLU A 76 -15.73 9.11 3.32
CA GLU A 76 -16.16 7.71 3.49
C GLU A 76 -15.15 6.92 4.35
N ASP A 77 -15.47 5.66 4.57
CA ASP A 77 -14.64 4.72 5.32
C ASP A 77 -13.37 4.33 4.55
N GLY A 78 -12.38 3.79 5.25
CA GLY A 78 -11.02 3.56 4.74
C GLY A 78 -10.91 2.63 3.52
N HIS A 79 -11.91 1.82 3.17
CA HIS A 79 -11.88 1.04 1.93
C HIS A 79 -12.06 1.90 0.67
N GLU A 80 -12.59 3.11 0.79
CA GLU A 80 -12.82 4.01 -0.34
C GLU A 80 -11.61 4.92 -0.64
N VAL A 81 -10.52 4.82 0.14
CA VAL A 81 -9.34 5.71 0.00
C VAL A 81 -8.72 5.69 -1.40
N ALA A 82 -8.82 4.55 -2.09
CA ALA A 82 -8.34 4.39 -3.47
C ALA A 82 -9.06 5.31 -4.48
N PHE A 83 -10.29 5.73 -4.17
CA PHE A 83 -11.10 6.61 -5.03
C PHE A 83 -11.19 8.04 -4.51
N GLN A 84 -10.89 8.25 -3.23
CA GLN A 84 -11.10 9.54 -2.56
C GLN A 84 -9.81 10.33 -2.37
N THR A 85 -8.74 9.67 -1.92
CA THR A 85 -7.54 10.38 -1.48
C THR A 85 -6.57 10.63 -2.62
N ASP A 86 -6.01 11.83 -2.66
CA ASP A 86 -5.08 12.25 -3.72
C ASP A 86 -3.84 11.35 -3.78
N GLY A 87 -3.27 11.00 -2.63
CA GLY A 87 -2.10 10.13 -2.55
C GLY A 87 -2.31 8.73 -3.13
N ALA A 88 -3.48 8.12 -2.90
CA ALA A 88 -3.78 6.80 -3.44
C ALA A 88 -4.05 6.86 -4.96
N LYS A 89 -4.82 7.85 -5.42
CA LYS A 89 -5.06 8.08 -6.86
C LYS A 89 -3.77 8.37 -7.61
N TYR A 90 -2.87 9.18 -7.03
CA TYR A 90 -1.53 9.45 -7.56
C TYR A 90 -0.73 8.16 -7.75
N GLN A 91 -0.64 7.32 -6.71
CA GLN A 91 0.08 6.05 -6.79
C GLN A 91 -0.50 5.11 -7.86
N TYR A 92 -1.84 4.98 -7.92
CA TYR A 92 -2.50 4.14 -8.92
C TYR A 92 -2.21 4.63 -10.35
N ARG A 93 -2.32 5.95 -10.59
CA ARG A 93 -2.02 6.54 -11.90
C ARG A 93 -0.57 6.31 -12.31
N CYS A 94 0.39 6.66 -11.45
CA CYS A 94 1.81 6.55 -11.78
C CYS A 94 2.30 5.11 -11.91
N PHE A 95 1.73 4.18 -11.14
CA PHE A 95 1.99 2.76 -11.32
C PHE A 95 1.57 2.28 -12.71
N LEU A 96 0.36 2.65 -13.15
CA LEU A 96 -0.13 2.28 -14.48
C LEU A 96 0.61 3.00 -15.61
N GLU A 97 0.98 4.26 -15.42
CA GLU A 97 1.73 5.07 -16.39
C GLU A 97 3.12 4.46 -16.62
N SER A 98 3.88 4.21 -15.55
CA SER A 98 5.20 3.58 -15.64
C SER A 98 5.15 2.13 -16.15
N TRP A 99 4.04 1.41 -15.95
CA TRP A 99 3.88 0.08 -16.53
C TRP A 99 3.93 0.08 -18.06
N LEU A 100 3.48 1.17 -18.71
CA LEU A 100 3.55 1.31 -20.16
C LEU A 100 4.99 1.45 -20.66
N GLU A 101 5.93 1.79 -19.78
CA GLU A 101 7.34 2.01 -20.07
C GLU A 101 8.25 0.87 -19.58
N GLY A 102 7.74 -0.04 -18.74
CA GLY A 102 8.49 -1.20 -18.25
C GLY A 102 7.98 -1.76 -16.92
N VAL A 103 8.91 -1.97 -15.98
CA VAL A 103 8.58 -2.47 -14.64
C VAL A 103 7.91 -1.33 -13.86
N PRO A 104 6.65 -1.50 -13.40
CA PRO A 104 5.88 -0.41 -12.84
C PRO A 104 6.42 0.07 -11.49
N VAL A 105 6.35 1.36 -11.23
CA VAL A 105 6.85 2.01 -10.01
C VAL A 105 5.68 2.34 -9.09
N VAL A 106 5.79 1.97 -7.81
CA VAL A 106 4.94 2.53 -6.76
C VAL A 106 5.66 3.77 -6.20
N PRO A 107 5.18 5.00 -6.47
CA PRO A 107 5.81 6.20 -5.95
C PRO A 107 5.44 6.45 -4.49
N SER A 108 6.13 7.36 -3.80
CA SER A 108 5.62 7.92 -2.54
C SER A 108 4.32 8.71 -2.82
N PRO A 109 3.32 8.72 -1.92
CA PRO A 109 2.08 9.45 -2.16
C PRO A 109 2.33 10.96 -2.32
N ALA A 110 1.65 11.58 -3.29
CA ALA A 110 1.72 13.01 -3.60
C ALA A 110 0.33 13.55 -4.00
N GLY A 111 0.23 14.76 -4.57
CA GLY A 111 -1.00 15.29 -5.14
C GLY A 111 -1.45 14.48 -6.37
N GLU A 112 -2.76 14.30 -6.55
CA GLU A 112 -3.33 13.44 -7.60
C GLU A 112 -2.74 13.70 -9.01
N TRP A 113 -2.51 14.99 -9.30
CA TRP A 113 -2.05 15.48 -10.60
C TRP A 113 -0.59 15.94 -10.62
N ASP A 114 0.18 15.65 -9.58
CA ASP A 114 1.63 15.89 -9.58
C ASP A 114 2.33 15.00 -10.63
N ASP A 115 3.52 15.38 -11.09
CA ASP A 115 4.25 14.58 -12.09
C ASP A 115 4.63 13.19 -11.52
N CYS A 116 4.57 12.16 -12.37
CA CYS A 116 5.06 10.82 -12.01
C CYS A 116 6.60 10.77 -12.08
N PRO A 117 7.23 9.96 -11.21
CA PRO A 117 8.69 9.79 -11.23
C PRO A 117 9.18 8.92 -12.40
#